data_AF-A0A927LQQ0-F1
#
_entry.id   AF-A0A927LQQ0-F1
#
_cell.length_a   1.000
_cell.length_b   1.000
_cell.length_c   1.000
_cell.angle_alpha   90.00
_cell.angle_beta   90.00
_cell.angle_gamma   90.00
#
_symmetry.space_group_name_H-M   'P 1'
#
loop_
_entity.id
_entity.type
_entity.pdbx_description
1 polymer ?
#
loop_
_entity_poly.entity_id
_entity_poly.type
_entity_poly.pdbx_seq_one_letter_code
_entity_poly.pdbx_strand_id
1 'polypeptide(L)'
;MFGSLPPSWKTDRLCMEMPILLCIFVVFGLTFTGCSSLMRKVVTIVPLTEYTPKPNLELIQNIRKNKDPQNELFEVYRDLTVIDIHNHDAGNPNAIEKWGKYGIDRIVLFGDISEPSAQITDQLSWQQYRREPSHVYPSFAGFPIYEDEGLTIVRDKLEQGYLNIGEIAAASTNSPVVSKVKWKAQHPNDGNFPKIYELAAKYRVPILLHIDPPNGSPITHLEEALDQHPNTNIIFGHANAYNSPNNIKTLLEKHSNLYIDFFLLGLLLITLTASIN
;
A
#
# COMPACT_ATOMS: atom_id res chain seq x y z
N MET A 1 50.41 -25.21 55.42
CA MET A 1 50.58 -26.65 55.69
C MET A 1 50.26 -27.40 54.42
N PHE A 2 51.14 -28.34 54.10
CA PHE A 2 51.27 -29.05 52.83
C PHE A 2 50.19 -30.14 52.60
N GLY A 3 49.98 -30.47 51.33
CA GLY A 3 49.46 -31.77 50.87
C GLY A 3 48.32 -31.61 49.87
N SER A 4 48.27 -32.26 48.71
CA SER A 4 49.16 -33.19 48.01
C SER A 4 48.53 -33.39 46.63
N LEU A 5 49.31 -33.31 45.55
CA LEU A 5 48.87 -33.54 44.17
C LEU A 5 48.78 -35.06 43.86
N PRO A 6 47.78 -35.52 43.09
CA PRO A 6 47.78 -36.87 42.52
C PRO A 6 48.43 -36.93 41.12
N PRO A 7 48.72 -38.15 40.61
CA PRO A 7 49.89 -38.42 39.78
C PRO A 7 49.68 -38.26 38.27
N SER A 8 50.82 -38.07 37.61
CA SER A 8 51.05 -38.08 36.17
C SER A 8 50.64 -39.40 35.51
N TRP A 9 49.84 -39.31 34.46
CA TRP A 9 49.61 -40.41 33.53
C TRP A 9 50.48 -40.23 32.30
N LYS A 10 51.30 -41.25 32.05
CA LYS A 10 52.17 -41.38 30.89
C LYS A 10 51.35 -41.63 29.62
N THR A 11 51.93 -41.11 28.55
CA THR A 11 51.64 -41.31 27.14
C THR A 11 51.43 -42.78 26.75
N ASP A 12 50.36 -43.03 25.98
CA ASP A 12 50.39 -44.05 24.94
C ASP A 12 50.00 -43.42 23.60
N ARG A 13 50.94 -43.53 22.66
CA ARG A 13 50.78 -43.18 21.26
C ARG A 13 49.85 -44.22 20.64
N LEU A 14 48.65 -43.80 20.26
CA LEU A 14 47.89 -44.45 19.20
C LEU A 14 48.03 -43.61 17.93
N CYS A 15 49.01 -44.01 17.12
CA CYS A 15 49.01 -43.74 15.68
C CYS A 15 47.73 -44.34 15.09
N MET A 16 46.69 -43.53 14.94
CA MET A 16 45.63 -43.80 13.97
C MET A 16 45.89 -42.92 12.76
N GLU A 17 46.50 -43.53 11.75
CA GLU A 17 46.32 -43.11 10.36
C GLU A 17 44.83 -43.23 10.04
N MET A 18 44.07 -42.17 10.31
CA MET A 18 42.72 -42.03 9.76
C MET A 18 42.85 -41.45 8.34
N PRO A 19 42.29 -42.13 7.34
CA PRO A 19 42.62 -41.89 5.96
C PRO A 19 42.05 -40.55 5.50
N ILE A 20 42.85 -39.86 4.72
CA ILE A 20 42.56 -38.64 3.93
C ILE A 20 41.24 -38.75 3.13
N LEU A 21 40.64 -39.94 2.99
CA LEU A 21 39.34 -40.17 2.40
C LEU A 21 38.14 -39.53 3.13
N LEU A 22 38.18 -39.36 4.47
CA LEU A 22 37.00 -38.82 5.17
C LEU A 22 36.82 -37.30 4.97
N CYS A 23 37.92 -36.56 4.76
CA CYS A 23 37.87 -35.13 4.45
C CYS A 23 37.37 -34.85 3.02
N ILE A 24 37.58 -35.77 2.08
CA ILE A 24 37.10 -35.62 0.69
C ILE A 24 35.57 -35.74 0.62
N PHE A 25 34.96 -36.62 1.43
CA PHE A 25 33.49 -36.76 1.45
C PHE A 25 32.77 -35.58 2.10
N VAL A 26 33.36 -34.92 3.10
CA VAL A 26 32.76 -33.72 3.72
C VAL A 26 32.86 -32.50 2.79
N VAL A 27 33.94 -32.38 2.00
CA VAL A 27 34.08 -31.30 1.01
C VAL A 27 33.18 -31.54 -0.21
N PHE A 28 33.04 -32.79 -0.69
CA PHE A 28 32.09 -33.09 -1.79
C PHE A 28 30.62 -33.00 -1.38
N GLY A 29 30.29 -33.26 -0.11
CA GLY A 29 28.95 -33.08 0.44
C GLY A 29 28.53 -31.61 0.56
N LEU A 30 29.50 -30.68 0.64
CA LEU A 30 29.24 -29.23 0.70
C LEU A 30 29.22 -28.55 -0.68
N THR A 31 29.69 -29.20 -1.75
CA THR A 31 29.61 -28.62 -3.11
C THR A 31 28.31 -28.93 -3.85
N PHE A 32 27.42 -29.78 -3.30
CA PHE A 32 26.14 -30.14 -3.95
C PHE A 32 24.90 -29.48 -3.33
N THR A 33 25.02 -28.69 -2.26
CA THR A 33 23.87 -28.04 -1.60
C THR A 33 23.71 -26.55 -1.90
N GLY A 34 24.60 -25.95 -2.70
CA GLY A 34 24.72 -24.49 -2.81
C GLY A 34 24.16 -23.82 -4.07
N CYS A 35 23.47 -24.54 -4.96
CA CYS A 35 22.79 -23.93 -6.10
C CYS A 35 21.34 -24.41 -6.17
N SER A 36 20.58 -24.18 -5.10
CA SER A 36 19.15 -23.94 -5.27
C SER A 36 19.04 -22.65 -6.07
N SER A 37 19.05 -22.78 -7.39
CA SER A 37 18.59 -21.74 -8.31
C SER A 37 17.31 -21.20 -7.73
N LEU A 38 17.38 -19.97 -7.19
CA LEU A 38 16.22 -19.22 -6.75
C LEU A 38 15.30 -19.19 -7.98
N MET A 39 14.34 -20.11 -8.04
CA MET A 39 13.33 -20.10 -9.08
C MET A 39 12.57 -18.80 -8.81
N ARG A 40 12.88 -17.79 -9.62
CA ARG A 40 12.22 -16.50 -9.59
C ARG A 40 10.76 -16.79 -9.94
N LYS A 41 9.93 -16.92 -8.91
CA LYS A 41 8.51 -17.25 -9.05
C LYS A 41 7.91 -16.20 -9.96
N VAL A 42 7.55 -16.58 -11.17
CA VAL A 42 6.89 -15.68 -12.11
C VAL A 42 5.49 -15.46 -11.56
N VAL A 43 5.24 -14.27 -11.00
CA VAL A 43 3.93 -13.87 -10.50
C VAL A 43 3.10 -13.45 -11.72
N THR A 44 2.10 -14.25 -12.08
CA THR A 44 1.13 -13.89 -13.12
C THR A 44 -0.06 -13.20 -12.48
N ILE A 45 -0.26 -11.92 -12.81
CA ILE A 45 -1.38 -11.12 -12.32
C ILE A 45 -2.50 -11.21 -13.35
N VAL A 46 -3.58 -11.90 -12.98
CA VAL A 46 -4.78 -12.02 -13.80
C VAL A 46 -5.82 -11.07 -13.21
N PRO A 47 -6.31 -10.06 -13.96
CA PRO A 47 -7.38 -9.20 -13.48
C PRO A 47 -8.63 -10.04 -13.22
N LEU A 48 -9.20 -9.91 -12.02
CA LEU A 48 -10.40 -10.67 -11.64
C LEU A 48 -11.62 -10.26 -12.47
N THR A 49 -11.64 -9.02 -12.97
CA THR A 49 -12.73 -8.45 -13.76
C THR A 49 -12.20 -7.46 -14.79
N GLU A 50 -12.77 -7.44 -15.99
CA GLU A 50 -12.67 -6.30 -16.90
C GLU A 50 -13.74 -5.27 -16.49
N TYR A 51 -13.32 -4.02 -16.25
CA TYR A 51 -14.25 -2.93 -15.96
C TYR A 51 -14.76 -2.33 -17.26
N THR A 52 -16.01 -2.60 -17.59
CA THR A 52 -16.74 -1.87 -18.63
C THR A 52 -17.55 -0.78 -17.95
N PRO A 53 -17.27 0.52 -18.22
CA PRO A 53 -18.07 1.60 -17.67
C PRO A 53 -19.54 1.38 -18.00
N LYS A 54 -20.38 1.24 -16.96
CA LYS A 54 -21.83 1.24 -17.18
C LYS A 54 -22.24 2.64 -17.61
N PRO A 55 -23.16 2.79 -18.58
CA PRO A 55 -23.70 4.09 -18.98
C PRO A 55 -24.63 4.63 -17.88
N ASN A 56 -24.06 5.03 -16.75
CA ASN A 56 -24.79 5.67 -15.66
C ASN A 56 -24.95 7.18 -15.90
N LEU A 57 -24.46 7.72 -17.02
CA LEU A 57 -24.48 9.16 -17.28
C LEU A 57 -25.91 9.71 -17.33
N GLU A 58 -26.81 9.02 -18.03
CA GLU A 58 -28.22 9.42 -18.09
C GLU A 58 -28.89 9.37 -16.71
N LEU A 59 -28.62 8.30 -15.93
CA LEU A 59 -29.11 8.18 -14.56
C LEU A 59 -28.59 9.32 -13.68
N ILE A 60 -27.29 9.62 -13.71
CA ILE A 60 -26.67 10.70 -12.94
C ILE A 60 -27.27 12.06 -13.34
N GLN A 61 -27.45 12.31 -14.64
CA GLN A 61 -28.07 13.54 -15.14
C GLN A 61 -29.53 13.64 -14.67
N ASN A 62 -30.28 12.54 -14.70
CA ASN A 62 -31.66 12.47 -14.24
C ASN A 62 -31.76 12.74 -12.73
N ILE A 63 -30.90 12.11 -11.91
CA ILE A 63 -30.82 12.36 -10.47
C ILE A 63 -30.49 13.83 -10.21
N ARG A 64 -29.48 14.40 -10.88
CA ARG A 64 -29.08 15.81 -10.68
C ARG A 64 -30.20 16.79 -11.03
N LYS A 65 -30.99 16.50 -12.06
CA LYS A 65 -32.10 17.34 -12.51
C LYS A 65 -33.31 17.27 -11.57
N ASN A 66 -33.59 16.09 -11.02
CA ASN A 66 -34.81 15.81 -10.26
C ASN A 66 -34.59 15.63 -8.75
N LYS A 67 -33.38 15.88 -8.23
CA LYS A 67 -33.08 15.71 -6.81
C LYS A 67 -34.00 16.59 -5.97
N ASP A 68 -34.61 15.98 -4.97
CA ASP A 68 -35.30 16.71 -3.91
C ASP A 68 -34.25 17.20 -2.90
N PRO A 69 -34.09 18.52 -2.68
CA PRO A 69 -33.15 19.04 -1.70
C PRO A 69 -33.48 18.67 -0.25
N GLN A 70 -34.68 18.14 0.03
CA GLN A 70 -35.06 17.65 1.37
C GLN A 70 -34.55 16.25 1.67
N ASN A 71 -34.15 15.49 0.65
CA ASN A 71 -33.60 14.16 0.84
C ASN A 71 -32.11 14.24 1.18
N GLU A 72 -31.67 13.36 2.08
CA GLU A 72 -30.26 13.13 2.34
C GLU A 72 -29.56 12.67 1.05
N LEU A 73 -28.31 13.12 0.85
CA LEU A 73 -27.58 12.85 -0.40
C LEU A 73 -27.46 11.35 -0.70
N PHE A 74 -27.25 10.52 0.33
CA PHE A 74 -27.09 9.07 0.13
C PHE A 74 -28.38 8.39 -0.34
N GLU A 75 -29.56 8.96 -0.02
CA GLU A 75 -30.85 8.47 -0.52
C GLU A 75 -31.03 8.87 -1.99
N VAL A 76 -30.67 10.11 -2.34
CA VAL A 76 -30.74 10.64 -3.71
C VAL A 76 -29.91 9.81 -4.70
N TYR A 77 -28.80 9.24 -4.24
CA TYR A 77 -27.88 8.48 -5.08
C TYR A 77 -27.87 6.97 -4.80
N ARG A 78 -28.87 6.44 -4.07
CA ARG A 78 -28.93 5.05 -3.63
C ARG A 78 -28.81 4.01 -4.75
N ASP A 79 -29.29 4.36 -5.94
CA ASP A 79 -29.29 3.47 -7.12
C ASP A 79 -27.94 3.46 -7.86
N LEU A 80 -27.01 4.35 -7.50
CA LEU A 80 -25.65 4.31 -8.02
C LEU A 80 -24.84 3.29 -7.24
N THR A 81 -24.06 2.48 -7.94
CA THR A 81 -22.99 1.72 -7.27
C THR A 81 -21.96 2.72 -6.78
N VAL A 82 -21.75 2.84 -5.46
CA VAL A 82 -20.81 3.75 -4.78
C VAL A 82 -19.62 2.98 -4.18
N ILE A 83 -18.40 3.40 -4.49
CA ILE A 83 -17.16 2.90 -3.91
C ILE A 83 -16.51 4.05 -3.17
N ASP A 84 -16.33 3.89 -1.87
CA ASP A 84 -15.51 4.81 -1.07
C ASP A 84 -14.04 4.39 -1.23
N ILE A 85 -13.23 5.26 -1.85
CA ILE A 85 -11.84 4.95 -2.18
C ILE A 85 -10.84 5.33 -1.08
N HIS A 86 -11.29 5.94 0.02
CA HIS A 86 -10.42 6.44 1.08
C HIS A 86 -11.11 6.38 2.45
N ASN A 87 -11.07 5.21 3.09
CA ASN A 87 -11.79 4.95 4.34
C ASN A 87 -10.92 4.35 5.44
N HIS A 88 -10.75 5.05 6.58
CA HIS A 88 -9.90 4.61 7.70
C HIS A 88 -10.61 3.77 8.79
N ASP A 89 -11.78 3.19 8.52
CA ASP A 89 -12.54 2.42 9.51
C ASP A 89 -12.06 0.96 9.70
N ALA A 90 -10.82 0.60 9.36
CA ALA A 90 -10.35 -0.79 9.52
C ALA A 90 -10.46 -1.31 10.96
N GLY A 91 -10.32 -0.43 11.96
CA GLY A 91 -10.52 -0.72 13.38
C GLY A 91 -11.97 -1.02 13.78
N ASN A 92 -12.95 -0.68 12.94
CA ASN A 92 -14.36 -0.94 13.19
C ASN A 92 -14.78 -2.29 12.55
N PRO A 93 -15.13 -3.32 13.34
CA PRO A 93 -15.54 -4.62 12.80
C PRO A 93 -16.84 -4.56 11.99
N ASN A 94 -17.62 -3.48 12.13
CA ASN A 94 -18.88 -3.26 11.43
C ASN A 94 -18.76 -2.20 10.32
N ALA A 95 -17.55 -1.92 9.82
CA ALA A 95 -17.34 -0.88 8.79
C ALA A 95 -18.26 -1.08 7.57
N ILE A 96 -18.37 -2.30 7.07
CA ILE A 96 -19.21 -2.62 5.90
C ILE A 96 -20.69 -2.33 6.18
N GLU A 97 -21.23 -2.79 7.32
CA GLU A 97 -22.62 -2.52 7.69
C GLU A 97 -22.87 -1.02 7.91
N LYS A 98 -21.93 -0.34 8.58
CA LYS A 98 -21.98 1.10 8.85
C LYS A 98 -22.09 1.88 7.54
N TRP A 99 -21.21 1.63 6.58
CA TRP A 99 -21.17 2.37 5.32
C TRP A 99 -22.23 1.92 4.31
N GLY A 100 -22.61 0.64 4.32
CA GLY A 100 -23.71 0.13 3.49
C GLY A 100 -25.07 0.75 3.79
N LYS A 101 -25.30 1.23 5.02
CA LYS A 101 -26.48 2.03 5.38
C LYS A 101 -26.55 3.33 4.58
N TYR A 102 -25.40 3.90 4.21
CA TYR A 102 -25.29 5.11 3.39
C TYR A 102 -25.09 4.82 1.89
N GLY A 103 -25.43 3.61 1.43
CA GLY A 103 -25.41 3.27 0.01
C GLY A 103 -24.00 3.06 -0.55
N ILE A 104 -23.00 2.87 0.31
CA ILE A 104 -21.66 2.49 -0.11
C ILE A 104 -21.62 0.98 -0.38
N ASP A 105 -21.42 0.59 -1.64
CA ASP A 105 -21.35 -0.80 -2.05
C ASP A 105 -20.00 -1.43 -1.72
N ARG A 106 -18.91 -0.66 -1.85
CA ARG A 106 -17.54 -1.14 -1.58
C ARG A 106 -16.67 -0.06 -0.94
N ILE A 107 -15.67 -0.49 -0.20
CA ILE A 107 -14.71 0.39 0.47
C ILE A 107 -13.27 -0.04 0.16
N VAL A 108 -12.39 0.90 -0.19
CA VAL A 108 -10.96 0.70 -0.04
C VAL A 108 -10.64 1.02 1.42
N LEU A 109 -10.25 0.00 2.18
CA LEU A 109 -10.20 0.06 3.63
C LEU A 109 -8.76 0.22 4.12
N PHE A 110 -8.52 1.32 4.80
CA PHE A 110 -7.22 1.78 5.29
C PHE A 110 -7.10 1.53 6.79
N GLY A 111 -5.90 1.15 7.21
CA GLY A 111 -5.48 1.21 8.60
C GLY A 111 -5.04 2.63 9.00
N ASP A 112 -4.15 2.71 9.99
CA ASP A 112 -3.55 3.98 10.40
C ASP A 112 -2.57 4.49 9.34
N ILE A 113 -2.27 5.79 9.38
CA ILE A 113 -1.44 6.47 8.38
C ILE A 113 0.03 6.41 8.83
N SER A 114 0.87 5.64 8.12
CA SER A 114 2.35 5.77 8.19
C SER A 114 2.96 5.74 9.61
N GLU A 115 2.42 4.91 10.49
CA GLU A 115 2.93 4.68 11.85
C GLU A 115 3.11 3.18 12.12
N PRO A 116 3.90 2.78 13.13
CA PRO A 116 4.00 1.38 13.53
C PRO A 116 2.66 0.71 13.84
N SER A 117 1.68 1.46 14.35
CA SER A 117 0.33 0.94 14.61
C SER A 117 -0.40 0.54 13.32
N ALA A 118 -0.06 1.15 12.17
CA ALA A 118 -0.61 0.81 10.87
C ALA A 118 -0.40 -0.67 10.54
N GLN A 119 0.72 -1.28 10.95
CA GLN A 119 0.94 -2.72 10.74
C GLN A 119 -0.14 -3.61 11.37
N ILE A 120 -0.73 -3.17 12.49
CA ILE A 120 -1.81 -3.87 13.17
C ILE A 120 -3.13 -3.61 12.46
N THR A 121 -3.45 -2.35 12.17
CA THR A 121 -4.72 -1.96 11.55
C THR A 121 -4.83 -2.39 10.08
N ASP A 122 -3.71 -2.49 9.35
CA ASP A 122 -3.61 -3.11 8.03
C ASP A 122 -4.04 -4.58 8.06
N GLN A 123 -3.73 -5.31 9.14
CA GLN A 123 -4.18 -6.70 9.30
C GLN A 123 -5.69 -6.77 9.51
N LEU A 124 -6.29 -5.77 10.17
CA LEU A 124 -7.74 -5.69 10.33
C LEU A 124 -8.42 -5.47 8.98
N SER A 125 -7.88 -4.59 8.14
CA SER A 125 -8.35 -4.40 6.76
C SER A 125 -8.32 -5.71 5.95
N TRP A 126 -7.21 -6.45 6.04
CA TRP A 126 -7.08 -7.77 5.41
C TRP A 126 -8.09 -8.80 5.94
N GLN A 127 -8.33 -8.82 7.26
CA GLN A 127 -9.31 -9.72 7.85
C GLN A 127 -10.72 -9.41 7.38
N GLN A 128 -11.07 -8.13 7.22
CA GLN A 128 -12.37 -7.74 6.66
C GLN A 128 -12.49 -8.16 5.19
N TYR A 129 -11.45 -7.93 4.38
CA TYR A 129 -11.41 -8.41 2.99
C TYR A 129 -11.62 -9.93 2.88
N ARG A 130 -10.96 -10.70 3.75
CA ARG A 130 -11.12 -12.15 3.75
C ARG A 130 -12.54 -12.63 4.08
N ARG A 131 -13.29 -11.86 4.86
CA ARG A 131 -14.68 -12.19 5.22
C ARG A 131 -15.65 -11.76 4.11
N GLU A 132 -15.44 -10.57 3.56
CA GLU A 132 -16.36 -9.90 2.63
C GLU A 132 -15.61 -9.36 1.38
N PRO A 133 -15.03 -10.24 0.56
CA PRO A 133 -14.17 -9.83 -0.55
C PRO A 133 -14.92 -9.09 -1.68
N SER A 134 -16.25 -9.14 -1.69
CA SER A 134 -17.10 -8.36 -2.61
C SER A 134 -17.28 -6.91 -2.21
N HIS A 135 -16.98 -6.55 -0.94
CA HIS A 135 -17.25 -5.25 -0.36
C HIS A 135 -16.00 -4.48 0.06
N VAL A 136 -14.84 -5.15 0.18
CA VAL A 136 -13.62 -4.53 0.68
C VAL A 136 -12.48 -4.68 -0.33
N TYR A 137 -11.70 -3.62 -0.50
CA TYR A 137 -10.37 -3.67 -1.09
C TYR A 137 -9.35 -3.33 0.01
N PRO A 138 -8.48 -4.27 0.42
CA PRO A 138 -7.59 -4.04 1.55
C PRO A 138 -6.42 -3.14 1.15
N SER A 139 -6.20 -2.09 1.93
CA SER A 139 -5.02 -1.22 1.85
C SER A 139 -4.02 -1.51 2.98
N PHE A 140 -2.76 -1.14 2.77
CA PHE A 140 -1.74 -1.15 3.82
C PHE A 140 -0.82 0.07 3.77
N ALA A 141 -0.38 0.56 4.93
CA ALA A 141 0.53 1.69 5.08
C ALA A 141 1.66 1.45 6.09
N GLY A 142 1.65 0.32 6.80
CA GLY A 142 2.55 0.02 7.89
C GLY A 142 3.93 -0.45 7.46
N PHE A 143 4.77 0.46 6.98
CA PHE A 143 6.17 0.16 6.72
C PHE A 143 7.10 1.37 6.91
N PRO A 144 8.35 1.13 7.36
CA PRO A 144 9.36 2.16 7.48
C PRO A 144 9.88 2.61 6.09
N ILE A 145 9.71 3.89 5.74
CA ILE A 145 9.94 4.40 4.37
C ILE A 145 11.43 4.54 3.97
N TYR A 146 12.36 4.64 4.93
CA TYR A 146 13.79 4.81 4.63
C TYR A 146 14.59 3.52 4.78
N GLU A 147 14.05 2.54 5.48
CA GLU A 147 14.71 1.30 5.85
C GLU A 147 14.46 0.21 4.79
N ASP A 148 15.47 -0.61 4.50
CA ASP A 148 15.36 -1.71 3.52
C ASP A 148 14.28 -2.75 3.91
N GLU A 149 14.00 -2.88 5.20
CA GLU A 149 12.91 -3.72 5.71
C GLU A 149 11.55 -3.26 5.17
N GLY A 150 11.35 -1.95 4.95
CA GLY A 150 10.12 -1.42 4.39
C GLY A 150 9.81 -1.96 2.99
N LEU A 151 10.83 -2.08 2.14
CA LEU A 151 10.70 -2.67 0.80
C LEU A 151 10.33 -4.16 0.87
N THR A 152 10.84 -4.87 1.88
CA THR A 152 10.47 -6.27 2.11
C THR A 152 9.02 -6.37 2.54
N ILE A 153 8.58 -5.55 3.49
CA ILE A 153 7.18 -5.51 3.93
C ILE A 153 6.24 -5.18 2.77
N VAL A 154 6.55 -4.14 1.97
CA VAL A 154 5.72 -3.76 0.81
C VAL A 154 5.57 -4.92 -0.15
N ARG A 155 6.68 -5.57 -0.53
CA ARG A 155 6.66 -6.73 -1.42
C ARG A 155 5.85 -7.89 -0.83
N ASP A 156 6.04 -8.21 0.45
CA ASP A 156 5.34 -9.31 1.11
C ASP A 156 3.82 -9.05 1.17
N LYS A 157 3.40 -7.80 1.41
CA LYS A 157 1.98 -7.39 1.40
C LYS A 157 1.37 -7.46 0.00
N LEU A 158 2.09 -7.04 -1.03
CA LEU A 158 1.66 -7.18 -2.42
C LEU A 158 1.57 -8.66 -2.83
N GLU A 159 2.52 -9.50 -2.42
CA GLU A 159 2.49 -10.96 -2.66
C GLU A 159 1.39 -11.67 -1.87
N GLN A 160 1.01 -11.14 -0.69
CA GLN A 160 -0.13 -11.60 0.09
C GLN A 160 -1.47 -11.29 -0.61
N GLY A 161 -1.51 -10.28 -1.49
CA GLY A 161 -2.69 -9.91 -2.27
C GLY A 161 -3.42 -8.65 -1.79
N TYR A 162 -2.74 -7.74 -1.07
CA TYR A 162 -3.29 -6.40 -0.85
C TYR A 162 -3.46 -5.65 -2.17
N LEU A 163 -4.51 -4.82 -2.24
CA LEU A 163 -4.97 -4.20 -3.49
C LEU A 163 -4.76 -2.69 -3.55
N ASN A 164 -4.22 -2.09 -2.50
CA ASN A 164 -3.85 -0.68 -2.44
C ASN A 164 -2.64 -0.49 -1.49
N ILE A 165 -1.73 0.43 -1.83
CA ILE A 165 -0.71 0.93 -0.92
C ILE A 165 -1.16 2.31 -0.44
N GLY A 166 -1.23 2.55 0.86
CA GLY A 166 -1.59 3.85 1.41
C GLY A 166 -2.45 3.76 2.67
N GLU A 167 -2.68 4.88 3.35
CA GLU A 167 -2.26 6.23 3.01
C GLU A 167 -0.82 6.46 3.48
N ILE A 168 0.08 6.81 2.57
CA ILE A 168 1.48 7.07 2.90
C ILE A 168 1.70 8.57 3.07
N ALA A 169 2.29 8.98 4.18
CA ALA A 169 2.64 10.37 4.48
C ALA A 169 3.87 10.80 3.66
N ALA A 170 3.64 11.15 2.40
CA ALA A 170 4.67 11.44 1.42
C ALA A 170 5.29 12.83 1.61
N ALA A 171 4.47 13.79 2.02
CA ALA A 171 4.91 15.07 2.56
C ALA A 171 3.80 15.58 3.48
N SER A 172 4.12 15.90 4.73
CA SER A 172 3.12 16.50 5.60
C SER A 172 3.70 17.49 6.60
N THR A 173 3.37 18.76 6.44
CA THR A 173 3.79 19.82 7.36
C THR A 173 2.64 20.61 7.96
N ASN A 174 1.44 20.60 7.36
CA ASN A 174 0.31 21.40 7.82
C ASN A 174 -0.71 20.59 8.63
N SER A 175 -0.80 19.28 8.41
CA SER A 175 -1.70 18.38 9.11
C SER A 175 -1.31 18.24 10.59
N PRO A 176 -2.21 18.50 11.55
CA PRO A 176 -1.88 18.41 12.98
C PRO A 176 -1.58 16.97 13.46
N VAL A 177 -2.02 15.97 12.70
CA VAL A 177 -1.84 14.53 12.98
C VAL A 177 -0.78 13.94 12.05
N VAL A 178 -0.97 14.04 10.73
CA VAL A 178 -0.09 13.38 9.74
C VAL A 178 1.32 13.97 9.74
N SER A 179 1.51 15.24 10.13
CA SER A 179 2.85 15.82 10.24
C SER A 179 3.73 15.19 11.33
N LYS A 180 3.16 14.41 12.25
CA LYS A 180 3.87 13.83 13.41
C LYS A 180 4.12 12.33 13.28
N VAL A 181 3.60 11.69 12.25
CA VAL A 181 3.72 10.24 12.07
C VAL A 181 5.18 9.82 11.86
N LYS A 182 5.53 8.65 12.38
CA LYS A 182 6.92 8.19 12.43
C LYS A 182 7.51 7.90 11.05
N TRP A 183 6.73 7.31 10.14
CA TRP A 183 7.20 6.89 8.81
C TRP A 183 6.78 7.87 7.73
N LYS A 184 6.98 9.15 8.01
CA LYS A 184 6.75 10.25 7.08
C LYS A 184 8.01 10.55 6.25
N ALA A 185 7.84 10.74 4.95
CA ALA A 185 8.91 11.21 4.08
C ALA A 185 8.96 12.75 3.98
N GLN A 186 10.00 13.29 3.36
CA GLN A 186 10.11 14.74 3.15
C GLN A 186 9.31 15.21 1.92
N HIS A 187 9.28 14.39 0.87
CA HIS A 187 8.57 14.65 -0.38
C HIS A 187 8.20 13.32 -1.10
N PRO A 188 7.27 13.33 -2.06
CA PRO A 188 6.78 12.11 -2.74
C PRO A 188 7.79 11.45 -3.69
N ASN A 189 9.06 11.84 -3.66
CA ASN A 189 10.14 11.16 -4.40
C ASN A 189 11.33 10.84 -3.49
N ASP A 190 11.12 10.87 -2.17
CA ASP A 190 12.15 10.70 -1.14
C ASP A 190 12.27 9.24 -0.67
N GLY A 191 13.40 8.91 -0.02
CA GLY A 191 13.63 7.61 0.59
C GLY A 191 13.46 6.46 -0.41
N ASN A 192 12.68 5.45 -0.02
CA ASN A 192 12.42 4.29 -0.87
C ASN A 192 11.20 4.45 -1.81
N PHE A 193 10.58 5.63 -1.92
CA PHE A 193 9.43 5.82 -2.82
C PHE A 193 9.67 5.35 -4.26
N PRO A 194 10.78 5.70 -4.94
CA PRO A 194 11.04 5.23 -6.31
C PRO A 194 10.95 3.70 -6.46
N LYS A 195 11.52 2.95 -5.51
CA LYS A 195 11.49 1.49 -5.50
C LYS A 195 10.10 0.95 -5.14
N ILE A 196 9.36 1.64 -4.28
CA ILE A 196 7.97 1.29 -3.96
C ILE A 196 7.08 1.51 -5.19
N TYR A 197 7.31 2.56 -5.97
CA TYR A 197 6.60 2.79 -7.23
C TYR A 197 6.87 1.69 -8.24
N GLU A 198 8.11 1.21 -8.36
CA GLU A 198 8.43 0.04 -9.18
C GLU A 198 7.68 -1.22 -8.74
N LEU A 199 7.57 -1.45 -7.43
CA LEU A 199 6.76 -2.54 -6.88
C LEU A 199 5.27 -2.33 -7.20
N ALA A 200 4.72 -1.15 -6.96
CA ALA A 200 3.34 -0.81 -7.27
C ALA A 200 2.99 -1.07 -8.75
N ALA A 201 3.83 -0.60 -9.68
CA ALA A 201 3.68 -0.88 -11.12
C ALA A 201 3.76 -2.38 -11.44
N LYS A 202 4.76 -3.08 -10.88
CA LYS A 202 4.94 -4.53 -11.09
C LYS A 202 3.71 -5.33 -10.65
N TYR A 203 3.12 -4.97 -9.51
CA TYR A 203 1.94 -5.65 -8.96
C TYR A 203 0.61 -5.04 -9.44
N ARG A 204 0.66 -3.98 -10.27
CA ARG A 204 -0.50 -3.25 -10.79
C ARG A 204 -1.45 -2.77 -9.68
N VAL A 205 -0.87 -2.27 -8.59
CA VAL A 205 -1.58 -1.76 -7.42
C VAL A 205 -1.35 -0.24 -7.34
N PRO A 206 -2.39 0.59 -7.13
CA PRO A 206 -2.20 2.03 -6.95
C PRO A 206 -1.57 2.35 -5.58
N ILE A 207 -0.96 3.54 -5.50
CA ILE A 207 -0.43 4.09 -4.26
C ILE A 207 -1.08 5.44 -3.94
N LEU A 208 -1.64 5.57 -2.73
CA LEU A 208 -2.23 6.81 -2.22
C LEU A 208 -1.24 7.54 -1.31
N LEU A 209 -0.98 8.79 -1.67
CA LEU A 209 -0.03 9.68 -1.00
C LEU A 209 -0.75 10.86 -0.34
N HIS A 210 -0.51 11.04 0.96
CA HIS A 210 -0.84 12.28 1.66
C HIS A 210 0.23 13.33 1.36
N ILE A 211 -0.16 14.46 0.77
CA ILE A 211 0.73 15.56 0.44
C ILE A 211 0.11 16.89 0.91
N ASP A 212 0.70 17.49 1.93
CA ASP A 212 0.33 18.83 2.39
C ASP A 212 1.58 19.64 2.86
N PRO A 213 1.78 20.88 2.39
CA PRO A 213 0.89 21.67 1.52
C PRO A 213 0.79 21.15 0.08
N PRO A 214 -0.33 21.43 -0.62
CA PRO A 214 -0.58 21.00 -1.99
C PRO A 214 0.06 21.96 -3.02
N ASN A 215 1.25 22.49 -2.72
CA ASN A 215 1.99 23.42 -3.56
C ASN A 215 3.51 23.36 -3.30
N GLY A 216 4.29 24.07 -4.10
CA GLY A 216 5.74 24.22 -3.90
C GLY A 216 6.51 22.90 -4.08
N SER A 217 7.57 22.73 -3.30
CA SER A 217 8.50 21.59 -3.40
C SER A 217 7.81 20.22 -3.34
N PRO A 218 6.83 19.94 -2.45
CA PRO A 218 6.10 18.68 -2.47
C PRO A 218 5.42 18.35 -3.80
N ILE A 219 4.81 19.35 -4.48
CA ILE A 219 4.15 19.13 -5.78
C ILE A 219 5.17 19.02 -6.91
N THR A 220 6.26 19.79 -6.88
CA THR A 220 7.36 19.61 -7.84
C THR A 220 7.89 18.17 -7.80
N HIS A 221 8.12 17.61 -6.61
CA HIS A 221 8.54 16.22 -6.47
C HIS A 221 7.43 15.21 -6.81
N LEU A 222 6.15 15.57 -6.70
CA LEU A 222 5.05 14.73 -7.18
C LEU A 222 5.09 14.62 -8.70
N GLU A 223 5.26 15.75 -9.40
CA GLU A 223 5.40 15.77 -10.86
C GLU A 223 6.63 14.96 -11.32
N GLU A 224 7.77 15.10 -10.62
CA GLU A 224 8.95 14.28 -10.89
C GLU A 224 8.68 12.78 -10.72
N ALA A 225 8.00 12.38 -9.64
CA ALA A 225 7.63 10.99 -9.41
C ALA A 225 6.69 10.46 -10.51
N LEU A 226 5.71 11.27 -10.93
CA LEU A 226 4.78 10.93 -12.02
C LEU A 226 5.50 10.75 -13.35
N ASP A 227 6.46 11.63 -13.67
CA ASP A 227 7.26 11.58 -14.91
C ASP A 227 8.24 10.40 -14.92
N GLN A 228 8.85 10.08 -13.77
CA GLN A 228 9.83 8.99 -13.64
C GLN A 228 9.18 7.60 -13.56
N HIS A 229 7.93 7.54 -13.09
CA HIS A 229 7.20 6.29 -12.87
C HIS A 229 5.84 6.26 -13.61
N PRO A 230 5.83 6.38 -14.96
CA PRO A 230 4.60 6.50 -15.74
C PRO A 230 3.70 5.25 -15.70
N ASN A 231 4.24 4.10 -15.28
CA ASN A 231 3.50 2.84 -15.14
C ASN A 231 2.89 2.64 -13.76
N THR A 232 3.06 3.60 -12.85
CA THR A 232 2.53 3.56 -11.48
C THR A 232 1.36 4.52 -11.38
N ASN A 233 0.19 4.00 -11.00
CA ASN A 233 -0.96 4.84 -10.68
C ASN A 233 -0.76 5.46 -9.29
N ILE A 234 -0.58 6.78 -9.25
CA ILE A 234 -0.43 7.54 -8.01
C ILE A 234 -1.73 8.28 -7.73
N ILE A 235 -2.25 8.16 -6.51
CA ILE A 235 -3.43 8.88 -6.04
C ILE A 235 -2.96 9.98 -5.10
N PHE A 236 -3.18 11.23 -5.47
CA PHE A 236 -2.97 12.37 -4.58
C PHE A 236 -4.14 12.48 -3.60
N GLY A 237 -3.88 12.07 -2.36
CA GLY A 237 -4.80 12.15 -1.22
C GLY A 237 -5.25 13.59 -0.98
N HIS A 238 -6.56 13.78 -0.77
CA HIS A 238 -7.10 15.07 -0.34
C HIS A 238 -6.71 16.26 -1.24
N ALA A 239 -6.60 16.05 -2.56
CA ALA A 239 -5.98 16.99 -3.49
C ALA A 239 -6.65 18.37 -3.54
N ASN A 240 -7.91 18.49 -3.12
CA ASN A 240 -8.70 19.72 -3.02
C ASN A 240 -8.54 20.48 -1.70
N ALA A 241 -7.93 19.88 -0.66
CA ALA A 241 -7.72 20.56 0.62
C ALA A 241 -6.71 21.68 0.44
N TYR A 242 -7.15 22.93 0.59
CA TYR A 242 -6.32 24.14 0.41
C TYR A 242 -5.65 24.25 -0.97
N ASN A 243 -6.24 23.63 -2.00
CA ASN A 243 -5.75 23.67 -3.37
C ASN A 243 -6.84 24.13 -4.34
N SER A 244 -6.46 24.81 -5.41
CA SER A 244 -7.43 25.28 -6.40
C SER A 244 -7.78 24.19 -7.42
N PRO A 245 -9.02 24.13 -7.93
CA PRO A 245 -9.38 23.22 -9.01
C PRO A 245 -8.51 23.37 -10.27
N ASN A 246 -8.03 24.58 -10.56
CA ASN A 246 -7.17 24.83 -11.73
C ASN A 246 -5.80 24.15 -11.60
N ASN A 247 -5.21 24.17 -10.40
CA ASN A 247 -3.94 23.48 -10.14
C ASN A 247 -4.09 21.96 -10.34
N ILE A 248 -5.16 21.40 -9.76
CA ILE A 248 -5.49 19.97 -9.87
C ILE A 248 -5.72 19.58 -11.34
N LYS A 249 -6.50 20.40 -12.07
CA LYS A 249 -6.78 20.18 -13.49
C LYS A 249 -5.48 20.14 -14.31
N THR A 250 -4.58 21.08 -14.07
CA THR A 250 -3.29 21.16 -14.78
C THR A 250 -2.46 19.89 -14.55
N LEU A 251 -2.41 19.39 -13.32
CA LEU A 251 -1.71 18.14 -12.99
C LEU A 251 -2.34 16.93 -13.70
N LEU A 252 -3.67 16.79 -13.66
CA LEU A 252 -4.39 15.69 -14.30
C LEU A 252 -4.27 15.69 -15.82
N GLU A 253 -4.25 16.87 -16.46
CA GLU A 253 -4.08 16.99 -17.91
C GLU A 253 -2.65 16.60 -18.35
N LYS A 254 -1.65 16.83 -17.49
CA LYS A 254 -0.24 16.55 -17.78
C LYS A 254 0.14 15.08 -17.51
N HIS A 255 -0.40 14.46 -16.47
CA HIS A 255 0.04 13.15 -16.00
C HIS A 255 -1.11 12.12 -16.02
N SER A 256 -1.11 11.26 -17.05
CA SER A 256 -2.16 10.23 -17.23
C SER A 256 -2.20 9.15 -16.14
N ASN A 257 -1.13 9.03 -15.35
CA ASN A 257 -0.99 8.10 -14.23
C ASN A 257 -1.31 8.74 -12.86
N LEU A 258 -1.78 10.00 -12.85
CA LEU A 258 -2.25 10.68 -11.66
C LEU A 258 -3.77 10.53 -11.49
N TYR A 259 -4.16 10.22 -10.27
CA TYR A 259 -5.53 10.26 -9.79
C TYR A 259 -5.61 11.15 -8.55
N ILE A 260 -6.82 11.54 -8.15
CA ILE A 260 -7.04 12.34 -6.96
C ILE A 260 -8.10 11.73 -6.07
N ASP A 261 -7.92 11.92 -4.78
CA ASP A 261 -8.96 11.80 -3.76
C ASP A 261 -9.42 13.20 -3.34
N PHE A 262 -10.70 13.32 -2.96
CA PHE A 262 -11.28 14.56 -2.46
C PHE A 262 -11.45 14.49 -0.94
N PHE A 263 -10.82 15.42 -0.24
CA PHE A 263 -11.14 15.70 1.16
C PHE A 263 -12.55 16.27 1.27
N LEU A 264 -13.43 15.57 1.97
CA LEU A 264 -14.72 16.10 2.42
C LEU A 264 -14.92 15.88 3.92
N LEU A 265 -15.13 16.98 4.63
CA LEU A 265 -15.86 16.98 5.89
C LEU A 265 -17.34 16.68 5.59
N GLY A 266 -17.66 15.38 5.44
CA GLY A 266 -19.02 14.89 5.23
C GLY A 266 -19.31 14.45 3.79
N LEU A 267 -19.34 13.13 3.59
CA LEU A 267 -19.93 12.36 2.48
C LEU A 267 -19.65 12.86 1.04
N LEU A 268 -18.87 12.11 0.23
CA LEU A 268 -18.87 12.28 -1.23
C LEU A 268 -19.08 10.98 -2.01
N LEU A 269 -19.98 11.16 -2.96
CA LEU A 269 -20.33 10.39 -4.12
C LEU A 269 -19.15 10.16 -5.09
N ILE A 270 -19.03 8.96 -5.67
CA ILE A 270 -18.05 8.64 -6.71
C ILE A 270 -18.04 9.70 -7.83
N THR A 271 -16.84 10.04 -8.31
CA THR A 271 -16.68 10.28 -9.75
C THR A 271 -15.81 9.19 -10.36
N LEU A 272 -16.41 8.45 -11.29
CA LEU A 272 -15.80 7.43 -12.11
C LEU A 272 -14.72 8.09 -12.98
N THR A 273 -13.57 7.44 -13.03
CA THR A 273 -12.52 7.54 -14.05
C THR A 273 -12.85 8.47 -15.21
N ALA A 274 -12.15 9.60 -15.27
CA ALA A 274 -12.04 10.36 -16.51
C ALA A 274 -11.36 9.46 -17.56
N SER A 275 -12.17 8.90 -18.45
CA SER A 275 -11.69 8.52 -19.78
C SER A 275 -11.35 9.81 -20.50
N ILE A 276 -10.07 10.18 -20.53
CA ILE A 276 -9.58 11.12 -21.54
C ILE A 276 -9.35 10.27 -22.79
N ASN A 277 -10.08 10.61 -23.86
CA ASN A 277 -9.98 9.99 -25.18
C ASN A 277 -8.56 10.02 -25.73
#